data_AF-A0A849BPK2-F1
#
_entry.id   AF-A0A849BPK2-F1
#
_cell.length_a   1.000
_cell.length_b   1.000
_cell.length_c   1.000
_cell.angle_alpha   90.00
_cell.angle_beta   90.00
_cell.angle_gamma   90.00
#
_symmetry.space_group_name_H-M   'P 1'
#
loop_
_entity.id
_entity.type
_entity.pdbx_description
1 polymer ?
#
loop_
_entity_poly.entity_id
_entity_poly.type
_entity_poly.pdbx_seq_one_letter_code
_entity_poly.pdbx_strand_id
1 'polypeptide(L)'
;VVEDAAALGARLREGRAGERLRVLGALEDAVATAAAEAGTSLVPGPALAAGRRELLTVVREQAVSRTRHRFGHVQRPSRSQDAAQA
;
A
#
# COMPACT_ATOMS: atom_id res chain seq x y z
N VAL A 1 -2.87 2.13 -19.24
CA VAL A 1 -2.73 3.49 -19.79
C VAL A 1 -1.25 3.78 -19.87
N VAL A 2 -0.79 4.42 -20.94
CA VAL A 2 0.55 5.02 -21.01
C VAL A 2 0.31 6.52 -21.01
N GLU A 3 0.99 7.24 -20.13
CA GLU A 3 0.90 8.69 -19.95
C GLU A 3 2.31 9.25 -19.75
N ASP A 4 2.53 10.52 -20.04
CA ASP A 4 3.80 11.19 -19.81
C ASP A 4 3.89 11.77 -18.38
N ALA A 5 5.07 12.31 -18.04
CA ALA A 5 5.34 12.93 -16.74
C ALA A 5 4.41 14.12 -16.42
N ALA A 6 3.92 14.85 -17.42
CA ALA A 6 3.05 16.00 -17.21
C ALA A 6 1.61 15.55 -16.91
N ALA A 7 1.09 14.58 -17.66
CA ALA A 7 -0.20 13.95 -17.42
C ALA A 7 -0.24 13.26 -16.04
N LEU A 8 0.79 12.48 -15.71
CA LEU A 8 0.93 11.85 -14.40
C LEU A 8 1.01 12.90 -13.27
N GLY A 9 1.78 13.97 -13.48
CA GLY A 9 1.91 15.07 -12.54
C GLY A 9 0.61 15.85 -12.31
N ALA A 10 -0.23 16.01 -13.33
CA ALA A 10 -1.58 16.57 -13.16
C ALA A 10 -2.46 15.62 -12.33
N ARG A 11 -2.46 14.33 -12.68
CA ARG A 11 -3.26 13.28 -12.02
C ARG A 11 -2.90 13.09 -10.54
N LEU A 12 -1.63 13.31 -10.18
CA LEU A 12 -1.16 13.37 -8.79
C LEU A 12 -1.79 14.55 -8.03
N ARG A 13 -1.68 15.77 -8.55
CA ARG A 13 -2.19 17.00 -7.91
C ARG A 13 -3.71 16.99 -7.70
N GLU A 14 -4.45 16.31 -8.57
CA GLU A 14 -5.90 16.11 -8.44
C GLU A 14 -6.28 15.00 -7.43
N GLY A 15 -5.31 14.34 -6.79
CA GLY A 15 -5.54 13.21 -5.89
C GLY A 15 -5.92 11.90 -6.60
N ARG A 16 -5.91 11.87 -7.94
CA ARG A 16 -6.36 10.75 -8.78
C ARG A 16 -5.30 9.68 -9.04
N ALA A 17 -4.18 9.74 -8.31
CA ALA A 17 -3.07 8.78 -8.41
C ALA A 17 -2.83 7.92 -7.15
N GLY A 18 -3.57 8.19 -6.06
CA GLY A 18 -3.49 7.41 -4.82
C GLY A 18 -2.34 7.81 -3.89
N GLU A 19 -2.31 7.15 -2.73
CA GLU A 19 -1.41 7.47 -1.60
C GLU A 19 0.06 7.04 -1.83
N ARG A 20 0.32 6.11 -2.76
CA ARG A 20 1.64 5.50 -2.95
C ARG A 20 1.89 5.15 -4.41
N LEU A 21 3.08 5.51 -4.91
CA LEU A 21 3.52 5.24 -6.28
C LEU A 21 4.83 4.43 -6.27
N ARG A 22 4.79 3.22 -6.83
CA ARG A 22 5.96 2.35 -7.01
C ARG A 22 6.72 2.78 -8.26
N VAL A 23 7.97 3.21 -8.10
CA VAL A 23 8.82 3.69 -9.20
C VAL A 23 9.62 2.52 -9.76
N LEU A 24 9.55 2.27 -11.07
CA LEU A 24 10.32 1.25 -11.76
C LEU A 24 11.21 1.90 -12.82
N GLY A 25 12.53 1.81 -12.65
CA GLY A 25 13.50 2.51 -13.50
C GLY A 25 13.81 3.92 -13.01
N ALA A 26 14.02 4.85 -13.94
CA ALA A 26 14.24 6.26 -13.64
C ALA A 26 12.91 6.96 -13.27
N LEU A 27 13.02 8.10 -12.57
CA LEU A 27 11.91 8.99 -12.23
C LEU A 27 12.27 10.39 -12.71
N GLU A 28 11.36 11.07 -13.39
CA GLU A 28 11.51 12.46 -13.78
C GLU A 28 11.23 13.40 -12.59
N ASP A 29 12.06 14.43 -12.40
CA ASP A 29 11.96 15.40 -11.30
C ASP A 29 10.57 16.09 -11.22
N ALA A 30 9.93 16.28 -12.37
CA ALA A 30 8.57 16.84 -12.46
C ALA A 30 7.52 15.94 -11.79
N VAL A 31 7.67 14.62 -11.88
CA VAL A 31 6.79 13.64 -11.20
C VAL A 31 7.14 13.60 -9.71
N ALA A 32 8.43 13.68 -9.36
CA ALA A 32 8.86 13.71 -7.96
C ALA A 32 8.30 14.94 -7.22
N THR A 33 8.37 16.11 -7.85
CA THR A 33 7.77 17.36 -7.34
C THR A 33 6.25 17.23 -7.20
N ALA A 34 5.56 16.75 -8.24
CA ALA A 34 4.11 16.59 -8.21
C ALA A 34 3.62 15.60 -7.14
N ALA A 35 4.37 14.52 -6.89
CA ALA A 35 4.07 13.56 -5.84
C ALA A 35 4.25 14.17 -4.45
N ALA A 36 5.31 14.97 -4.24
CA ALA A 36 5.52 15.69 -2.99
C ALA A 36 4.42 16.73 -2.71
N GLU A 37 4.01 17.50 -3.72
CA GLU A 37 2.88 18.44 -3.64
C GLU A 37 1.54 17.75 -3.32
N ALA A 38 1.33 16.55 -3.87
CA ALA A 38 0.12 15.75 -3.65
C ALA A 38 0.13 14.92 -2.34
N GLY A 39 1.26 14.85 -1.62
CA GLY A 39 1.44 13.97 -0.47
C GLY A 39 1.53 12.47 -0.83
N THR A 40 1.73 12.13 -2.10
CA THR A 40 1.88 10.74 -2.57
C THR A 40 3.26 10.20 -2.22
N SER A 41 3.30 9.07 -1.50
CA SER A 41 4.55 8.40 -1.13
C SER A 41 5.21 7.72 -2.32
N LEU A 42 6.41 8.16 -2.70
CA LEU A 42 7.24 7.49 -3.70
C LEU A 42 7.95 6.28 -3.10
N VAL A 43 7.93 5.14 -3.80
CA VAL A 43 8.70 3.94 -3.45
C VAL A 43 9.73 3.64 -4.55
N PRO A 44 10.94 4.23 -4.44
CA PRO A 44 12.04 4.01 -5.38
C PRO A 44 12.81 2.71 -5.11
N GLY A 45 13.72 2.38 -6.03
CA GLY A 45 14.62 1.23 -5.93
C GLY A 45 14.29 0.12 -6.93
N PRO A 46 15.21 -0.83 -7.15
CA PRO A 46 15.01 -1.93 -8.09
C PRO A 46 13.84 -2.82 -7.67
N ALA A 47 13.22 -3.51 -8.62
CA ALA A 47 12.24 -4.56 -8.34
C ALA A 47 12.94 -5.76 -7.68
N LEU A 48 12.41 -6.25 -6.57
CA LEU A 48 13.01 -7.34 -5.79
C LEU A 48 12.31 -8.68 -6.09
N ALA A 49 13.09 -9.69 -6.49
CA ALA A 49 12.59 -11.07 -6.57
C ALA A 49 12.16 -11.64 -5.20
N ALA A 50 12.67 -11.07 -4.10
CA ALA A 50 12.28 -11.41 -2.74
C ALA A 50 10.89 -10.83 -2.40
N GLY A 51 9.83 -11.55 -2.77
CA GLY A 51 8.43 -11.13 -2.59
C GLY A 51 8.08 -10.66 -1.17
N ARG A 52 8.72 -11.21 -0.12
CA ARG A 52 8.58 -10.74 1.28
C ARG A 52 8.95 -9.26 1.52
N ARG A 53 9.62 -8.60 0.56
CA ARG A 53 9.91 -7.16 0.56
C ARG A 53 9.10 -6.43 -0.52
N GLU A 54 9.06 -6.95 -1.75
CA GLU A 54 8.36 -6.28 -2.85
C GLU A 54 6.84 -6.18 -2.62
N LEU A 55 6.22 -7.20 -2.00
CA LEU A 55 4.78 -7.19 -1.73
C LEU A 55 4.36 -6.11 -0.71
N LEU A 56 5.29 -5.64 0.14
CA LEU A 56 5.03 -4.51 1.06
C LEU A 56 4.75 -3.18 0.33
N THR A 57 5.03 -3.12 -0.98
CA THR A 57 4.72 -1.95 -1.81
C THR A 57 3.25 -1.91 -2.27
N VAL A 58 2.54 -3.03 -2.23
CA VAL A 58 1.16 -3.20 -2.77
C VAL A 58 0.11 -3.64 -1.74
N VAL A 59 0.50 -3.88 -0.48
CA VAL A 59 -0.46 -4.18 0.61
C VAL A 59 -0.66 -2.99 1.54
N ARG A 60 -1.80 -2.96 2.24
CA ARG A 60 -1.99 -2.13 3.44
C ARG A 60 -1.98 -3.03 4.66
N GLU A 61 -1.20 -2.68 5.66
CA GLU A 61 -1.22 -3.36 6.95
C GLU A 61 -2.51 -3.03 7.70
N GLN A 62 -3.13 -4.01 8.35
CA GLN A 62 -4.38 -3.84 9.08
C GLN A 62 -4.38 -4.67 10.37
N ALA A 63 -4.57 -4.01 11.50
CA ALA A 63 -4.87 -4.66 12.78
C ALA A 63 -6.39 -4.77 12.98
N VAL A 64 -6.88 -5.95 13.34
CA VAL A 64 -8.30 -6.19 13.64
C VAL A 64 -8.43 -6.81 15.03
N SER A 65 -8.73 -5.97 16.03
CA SER A 65 -9.02 -6.43 17.39
C SER A 65 -10.47 -6.94 17.49
N ARG A 66 -10.67 -8.10 18.12
CA ARG A 66 -11.99 -8.71 18.29
C ARG A 66 -12.14 -9.26 19.71
N THR A 67 -13.10 -8.74 20.47
CA THR A 67 -13.49 -9.29 21.76
C THR A 67 -14.10 -10.68 21.56
N ARG A 68 -13.44 -11.72 22.08
CA ARG A 68 -13.86 -13.14 21.96
C ARG A 68 -14.60 -13.66 23.20
N HIS A 69 -14.68 -12.86 24.26
CA HIS A 69 -15.42 -13.21 25.46
C HIS A 69 -16.87 -12.71 25.42
N ARG A 70 -17.78 -13.44 26.06
CA ARG A 70 -19.07 -12.91 26.51
C ARG A 70 -19.06 -12.91 28.03
N PHE A 71 -19.06 -11.71 28.64
CA PHE A 71 -18.94 -11.53 30.10
C PHE A 71 -17.75 -12.32 30.71
N GLY A 72 -16.55 -12.18 30.13
CA GLY A 72 -15.34 -12.90 30.58
C GLY A 72 -15.21 -14.35 30.10
N HIS A 73 -16.29 -15.02 29.73
CA HIS A 73 -16.24 -16.39 29.19
C HIS A 73 -15.79 -16.37 27.72
N VAL A 74 -14.57 -16.86 27.45
CA VAL A 74 -14.02 -17.01 26.10
C VAL A 74 -14.61 -18.23 25.42
N GLN A 75 -15.14 -18.06 24.20
CA GLN A 75 -15.56 -19.19 23.37
C GLN A 75 -14.36 -19.83 22.68
N ARG A 76 -14.34 -21.17 22.61
CA ARG A 76 -13.35 -21.87 21.79
C ARG A 76 -13.57 -21.48 20.32
N PRO A 77 -12.55 -21.00 19.59
CA PRO A 77 -12.70 -20.69 18.17
C PRO A 77 -13.07 -21.94 17.36
N SER A 78 -13.78 -21.74 16.26
CA SER A 78 -13.97 -22.79 15.26
C SER A 78 -12.66 -23.02 14.48
N ARG A 79 -12.42 -24.23 13.98
CA ARG A 79 -11.22 -24.54 13.17
C ARG A 79 -11.03 -23.60 11.97
N SER A 80 -12.14 -23.08 11.42
CA SER A 80 -12.15 -22.07 10.35
C SER A 80 -11.66 -20.69 10.79
N GLN A 81 -11.76 -20.35 12.07
CA GLN A 81 -11.25 -19.10 12.64
C GLN A 81 -9.76 -19.21 13.01
N ASP A 82 -9.29 -20.38 13.47
CA ASP A 82 -7.88 -20.61 13.78
C ASP A 82 -6.99 -20.45 12.53
N ALA A 83 -7.40 -21.03 11.40
CA ALA A 83 -6.69 -20.91 10.12
C ALA A 83 -6.68 -19.49 9.52
N ALA A 84 -7.45 -18.55 10.09
CA ALA A 84 -7.50 -17.15 9.69
C ALA A 84 -6.82 -16.21 10.72
N GLN A 85 -6.13 -16.74 11.74
CA GLN A 85 -5.29 -16.00 12.70
C GLN A 85 -3.92 -16.69 12.93
N ALA A 86 -3.46 -17.43 11.92
CA ALA A 86 -2.09 -17.90 11.77
C ALA A 86 -1.50 -17.26 10.50
#